data_AF-A0A3S0BK98-F1
#
_entry.id   AF-A0A3S0BK98-F1
#
_cell.length_a   1.000
_cell.length_b   1.000
_cell.length_c   1.000
_cell.angle_alpha   90.00
_cell.angle_beta   90.00
_cell.angle_gamma   90.00
#
_symmetry.space_group_name_H-M   'P 1'
#
loop_
_entity.id
_entity.type
_entity.pdbx_description
1 polymer ?
#
loop_
_entity_poly.entity_id
_entity_poly.type
_entity_poly.pdbx_seq_one_letter_code
_entity_poly.pdbx_strand_id
1 'polypeptide(L)'
;MRKLHYIFILTCLFISFKGRAQEEMTLITQDTVKAVIDPNRPARAAFYSALVPGLGQAYNKKYWKIPLAYIGLGLGIYSYTWNQNKYHDYRDEYKRRLDGTSNPNHPIYGGLDNDRLIRAQKFHQRNRDLSALITAGIYILNIVDANIDAHLMQFNVNDNLSLKPDMNQNQMDYKFNYGMTLTYSF
;
A
#
# COMPACT_ATOMS: atom_id res chain seq x y z
N MET A 1 -7.60 -24.38 -14.13
CA MET A 1 -6.66 -23.64 -13.23
C MET A 1 -5.19 -24.05 -13.36
N ARG A 2 -4.83 -25.29 -13.73
CA ARG A 2 -3.42 -25.71 -13.93
C ARG A 2 -2.69 -24.99 -15.09
N LYS A 3 -3.39 -24.67 -16.20
CA LYS A 3 -2.76 -24.00 -17.35
C LYS A 3 -2.29 -22.56 -17.07
N LEU A 4 -2.95 -21.85 -16.15
CA LEU A 4 -2.55 -20.49 -15.75
C LEU A 4 -1.23 -20.48 -14.95
N HIS A 5 -0.98 -21.54 -14.16
CA HIS A 5 0.26 -21.67 -13.40
C HIS A 5 1.47 -21.87 -14.30
N TYR A 6 1.36 -22.65 -15.37
CA TYR A 6 2.46 -22.83 -16.33
C TYR A 6 2.76 -21.56 -17.12
N ILE A 7 1.74 -20.75 -17.45
CA ILE A 7 1.93 -19.44 -18.09
C ILE A 7 2.68 -18.50 -17.13
N PHE A 8 2.30 -18.46 -15.85
CA PHE A 8 2.96 -17.63 -14.84
C PHE A 8 4.44 -18.01 -14.65
N ILE A 9 4.74 -19.31 -14.58
CA ILE A 9 6.11 -19.84 -14.48
C ILE A 9 6.94 -19.51 -15.73
N LEU A 10 6.35 -19.56 -16.93
CA LEU A 10 7.02 -19.22 -18.18
C LEU A 10 7.35 -17.72 -18.26
N THR A 11 6.47 -16.84 -17.79
CA THR A 11 6.70 -15.39 -17.76
C THR A 11 7.82 -14.96 -16.81
N CYS A 12 8.02 -15.66 -15.69
CA CYS A 12 9.12 -15.37 -14.77
C CYS A 12 10.50 -15.71 -15.36
N LEU A 13 10.59 -16.61 -16.33
CA LEU A 13 11.85 -17.09 -16.89
C LEU A 13 12.48 -16.12 -17.92
N PHE A 14 11.73 -15.12 -18.39
CA PHE A 14 12.19 -14.15 -19.39
C PHE A 14 12.58 -12.77 -18.83
N ILE A 15 12.62 -12.61 -17.50
CA ILE A 15 13.15 -11.38 -16.88
C ILE A 15 14.68 -11.46 -16.89
N SER A 16 15.29 -11.16 -18.04
CA SER A 16 16.74 -11.01 -18.14
C SER A 16 17.17 -9.74 -17.40
N PHE A 17 17.73 -9.92 -16.21
CA PHE A 17 18.39 -8.86 -15.45
C PHE A 17 19.69 -8.49 -16.17
N LYS A 18 19.74 -7.32 -16.84
CA LYS A 18 20.99 -6.80 -17.40
C LYS A 18 21.88 -6.31 -16.25
N GLY A 19 22.87 -7.12 -15.88
CA GLY A 19 23.91 -6.73 -14.91
C GLY A 19 24.71 -5.53 -15.45
N ARG A 20 24.72 -4.43 -14.69
CA ARG A 20 25.66 -3.33 -14.89
C ARG A 20 26.99 -3.76 -14.27
N ALA A 21 28.07 -3.80 -15.04
CA ALA A 21 29.41 -3.90 -14.48
C ALA A 21 29.68 -2.64 -13.63
N GLN A 22 30.22 -2.83 -12.43
CA GLN A 22 30.49 -1.75 -11.49
C GLN A 22 31.82 -1.08 -11.86
N GLU A 23 31.79 0.22 -12.16
CA GLU A 23 32.99 1.04 -12.27
C GLU A 23 33.77 1.01 -10.95
N GLU A 24 35.09 0.98 -11.06
CA GLU A 24 36.03 0.89 -9.95
C GLU A 24 35.74 2.01 -8.95
N MET A 25 35.35 1.64 -7.73
CA MET A 25 35.01 2.59 -6.67
C MET A 25 36.30 3.20 -6.14
N THR A 26 36.73 4.32 -6.72
CA THR A 26 37.76 5.17 -6.13
C THR A 26 37.28 5.60 -4.75
N LEU A 27 37.98 5.17 -3.70
CA LEU A 27 37.70 5.56 -2.32
C LEU A 27 38.04 7.05 -2.16
N ILE A 28 37.10 7.91 -2.51
CA ILE A 28 37.06 9.26 -1.98
C ILE A 28 36.68 9.08 -0.52
N THR A 29 37.63 9.32 0.39
CA THR A 29 37.30 9.52 1.80
C THR A 29 36.21 10.58 1.87
N GLN A 30 35.00 10.15 2.21
CA GLN A 30 33.83 11.02 2.32
C GLN A 30 34.04 11.88 3.57
N ASP A 31 34.91 12.89 3.42
CA ASP A 31 35.08 13.95 4.38
C ASP A 31 33.69 14.54 4.65
N THR A 32 33.43 14.81 5.91
CA THR A 32 32.11 14.98 6.52
C THR A 32 31.22 15.89 5.68
N VAL A 33 30.49 15.33 4.70
CA VAL A 33 29.52 16.10 3.93
C VAL A 33 28.45 16.45 4.94
N LYS A 34 28.43 17.70 5.39
CA LYS A 34 27.33 18.25 6.18
C LYS A 34 26.05 17.79 5.49
N ALA A 35 25.27 16.93 6.16
CA ALA A 35 23.98 16.52 5.65
C ALA A 35 23.23 17.81 5.31
N VAL A 36 22.96 18.04 4.02
CA VAL A 36 22.20 19.21 3.58
C VAL A 36 20.77 18.94 4.03
N ILE A 37 20.45 19.38 5.24
CA ILE A 37 19.10 19.31 5.79
C ILE A 37 18.25 20.29 4.97
N ASP A 38 17.22 19.78 4.30
CA ASP A 38 16.18 20.60 3.67
C ASP A 38 14.97 20.66 4.61
N PRO A 39 14.79 21.73 5.39
CA PRO A 39 13.70 21.84 6.35
C PRO A 39 12.32 21.75 5.71
N ASN A 40 12.20 22.06 4.41
CA ASN A 40 10.92 22.08 3.70
C ASN A 40 10.55 20.72 3.09
N ARG A 41 11.47 19.76 3.05
CA ARG A 41 11.23 18.42 2.51
C ARG A 41 10.03 17.72 3.17
N PRO A 42 9.84 17.74 4.51
CA PRO A 42 8.71 17.07 5.16
C PRO A 42 7.38 17.75 4.85
N ALA A 43 7.35 19.09 4.85
CA ALA A 43 6.19 19.87 4.46
C ALA A 43 5.77 19.60 3.01
N ARG A 44 6.75 19.51 2.08
CA ARG A 44 6.48 19.16 0.67
C ARG A 44 5.95 17.74 0.52
N ALA A 45 6.54 16.76 1.22
CA ALA A 45 6.05 15.38 1.19
C ALA A 45 4.61 15.27 1.69
N ALA A 46 4.30 15.94 2.81
CA ALA A 46 2.95 16.00 3.36
C ALA A 46 1.97 16.66 2.37
N PHE A 47 2.36 17.81 1.79
CA PHE A 47 1.55 18.51 0.80
C PHE A 47 1.25 17.64 -0.42
N TYR A 48 2.25 16.94 -0.95
CA TYR A 48 2.05 16.02 -2.06
C TYR A 48 1.08 14.88 -1.72
N SER A 49 1.24 14.23 -0.56
CA SER A 49 0.28 13.21 -0.10
C SER A 49 -1.14 13.76 0.11
N ALA A 50 -1.26 15.03 0.50
CA ALA A 50 -2.55 15.70 0.67
C ALA A 50 -3.23 16.09 -0.64
N LEU A 51 -2.49 16.14 -1.76
CA LEU A 51 -3.10 16.28 -3.08
C LEU A 51 -3.59 14.94 -3.61
N VAL A 52 -2.72 13.94 -3.56
CA VAL A 52 -3.03 12.59 -4.03
C VAL A 52 -2.39 11.58 -3.09
N PRO A 53 -3.16 10.59 -2.61
CA PRO A 53 -2.64 9.53 -1.75
C PRO A 53 -1.38 8.89 -2.33
N GLY A 54 -0.32 8.84 -1.52
CA GLY A 54 0.95 8.21 -1.88
C GLY A 54 1.92 9.07 -2.70
N LEU A 55 1.58 10.30 -3.12
CA LEU A 55 2.55 11.15 -3.82
C LEU A 55 3.72 11.58 -2.92
N GLY A 56 3.48 11.84 -1.63
CA GLY A 56 4.57 12.09 -0.68
C GLY A 56 5.49 10.89 -0.52
N GLN A 57 4.94 9.67 -0.59
CA GLN A 57 5.72 8.43 -0.58
C GLN A 57 6.56 8.27 -1.86
N ALA A 58 6.02 8.66 -3.02
CA ALA A 58 6.78 8.73 -4.27
C ALA A 58 7.92 9.75 -4.18
N TYR A 59 7.66 10.94 -3.62
CA TYR A 59 8.67 11.97 -3.39
C TYR A 59 9.80 11.49 -2.44
N ASN A 60 9.44 10.70 -1.42
CA ASN A 60 10.39 10.07 -0.51
C ASN A 60 11.07 8.82 -1.10
N LYS A 61 10.80 8.46 -2.37
CA LYS A 61 11.29 7.25 -3.04
C LYS A 61 10.88 5.94 -2.33
N LYS A 62 9.83 5.95 -1.51
CA LYS A 62 9.28 4.79 -0.80
C LYS A 62 8.06 4.21 -1.53
N TYR A 63 8.27 3.82 -2.79
CA TYR A 63 7.20 3.37 -3.69
C TYR A 63 6.44 2.14 -3.18
N TRP A 64 7.11 1.26 -2.43
CA TRP A 64 6.50 0.04 -1.89
C TRP A 64 5.34 0.31 -0.92
N LYS A 65 5.29 1.49 -0.27
CA LYS A 65 4.19 1.90 0.62
C LYS A 65 2.95 2.36 -0.14
N ILE A 66 3.09 2.76 -1.40
CA ILE A 66 1.98 3.31 -2.20
C ILE A 66 0.85 2.28 -2.37
N PRO A 67 1.11 1.02 -2.80
CA PRO A 67 0.06 0.01 -2.90
C PRO A 67 -0.71 -0.18 -1.58
N LEU A 68 -0.02 -0.15 -0.44
CA LEU A 68 -0.65 -0.33 0.87
C LEU A 68 -1.64 0.81 1.19
N ALA A 69 -1.27 2.06 0.90
CA ALA A 69 -2.16 3.20 1.08
C ALA A 69 -3.41 3.09 0.19
N TYR A 70 -3.25 2.71 -1.07
CA TYR A 70 -4.38 2.51 -2.00
C TYR A 70 -5.25 1.31 -1.62
N ILE A 71 -4.68 0.24 -1.08
CA ILE A 71 -5.46 -0.89 -0.54
C ILE A 71 -6.34 -0.41 0.62
N GLY A 72 -5.78 0.32 1.57
CA GLY A 72 -6.53 0.85 2.71
C GLY A 72 -7.69 1.76 2.28
N LEU A 73 -7.40 2.71 1.38
CA LEU A 73 -8.43 3.61 0.83
C LEU A 73 -9.47 2.83 0.00
N GLY A 74 -9.03 1.89 -0.83
CA GLY A 74 -9.89 1.07 -1.68
C GLY A 74 -10.88 0.25 -0.86
N LEU A 75 -10.42 -0.39 0.23
CA LEU A 75 -11.30 -1.13 1.15
C LEU A 75 -12.30 -0.20 1.86
N GLY A 76 -11.86 0.98 2.30
CA GLY A 76 -12.72 1.97 2.93
C GLY A 76 -13.83 2.47 1.99
N ILE A 77 -13.46 2.86 0.76
CA ILE A 77 -14.39 3.32 -0.29
C ILE A 77 -15.35 2.20 -0.71
N TYR A 78 -14.84 0.98 -0.90
CA TYR A 78 -15.67 -0.19 -1.21
C TYR A 78 -16.70 -0.45 -0.10
N SER A 79 -16.26 -0.44 1.16
CA SER A 79 -17.17 -0.62 2.30
C SER A 79 -18.20 0.50 2.40
N TYR A 80 -17.79 1.76 2.15
CA TYR A 80 -18.71 2.89 2.12
C TYR A 80 -19.79 2.73 1.05
N THR A 81 -19.39 2.48 -0.20
CA THR A 81 -20.31 2.36 -1.35
C THR A 81 -21.26 1.18 -1.20
N TRP A 82 -20.76 0.03 -0.73
CA TRP A 82 -21.60 -1.14 -0.49
C TRP A 82 -22.66 -0.88 0.59
N ASN A 83 -22.27 -0.28 1.72
CA ASN A 83 -23.20 0.07 2.79
C ASN A 83 -24.18 1.17 2.36
N GLN A 84 -23.73 2.14 1.57
CA GLN A 84 -24.59 3.19 1.01
C GLN A 84 -25.66 2.59 0.09
N ASN A 85 -25.30 1.68 -0.81
CA ASN A 85 -26.24 1.02 -1.70
C ASN A 85 -27.25 0.19 -0.91
N LYS A 86 -26.80 -0.59 0.08
CA LYS A 86 -27.71 -1.35 0.94
C LYS A 86 -28.64 -0.47 1.75
N TYR A 87 -28.14 0.64 2.29
CA TYR A 87 -28.97 1.64 2.96
C TYR A 87 -30.08 2.15 2.03
N HIS A 88 -29.76 2.44 0.76
CA HIS A 88 -30.75 2.87 -0.24
C HIS A 88 -31.76 1.77 -0.53
N ASP A 89 -31.30 0.54 -0.76
CA ASP A 89 -32.18 -0.62 -1.01
C ASP A 89 -33.24 -0.78 0.10
N TYR A 90 -32.82 -0.79 1.37
CA TYR A 90 -33.73 -0.96 2.51
C TYR A 90 -34.65 0.23 2.72
N ARG A 91 -34.14 1.45 2.53
CA ARG A 91 -34.92 2.68 2.63
C ARG A 91 -36.00 2.75 1.56
N ASP A 92 -35.66 2.40 0.33
CA ASP A 92 -36.57 2.49 -0.81
C ASP A 92 -37.64 1.39 -0.76
N GLU A 93 -37.30 0.21 -0.24
CA GLU A 93 -38.29 -0.82 0.09
C GLU A 93 -39.24 -0.35 1.21
N TYR A 94 -38.72 0.27 2.27
CA TYR A 94 -39.55 0.82 3.33
C TYR A 94 -40.53 1.88 2.80
N LYS A 95 -40.09 2.76 1.88
CA LYS A 95 -40.97 3.71 1.19
C LYS A 95 -42.07 3.01 0.39
N ARG A 96 -41.73 2.00 -0.41
CA ARG A 96 -42.72 1.22 -1.19
C ARG A 96 -43.79 0.58 -0.32
N ARG A 97 -43.46 0.20 0.91
CA ARG A 97 -44.45 -0.33 1.88
C ARG A 97 -45.40 0.73 2.38
N LEU A 98 -44.91 1.94 2.64
CA LEU A 98 -45.75 3.07 3.01
C LEU A 98 -46.67 3.49 1.86
N ASP A 99 -46.17 3.40 0.62
CA ASP A 99 -46.92 3.72 -0.61
C ASP A 99 -47.87 2.58 -1.04
N GLY A 100 -47.85 1.43 -0.36
CA GLY A 100 -48.67 0.26 -0.69
C GLY A 100 -48.26 -0.48 -1.98
N THR A 101 -47.13 -0.13 -2.59
CA THR A 101 -46.61 -0.73 -3.85
C THR A 101 -45.56 -1.83 -3.61
N SER A 102 -45.37 -2.26 -2.36
CA SER A 102 -44.38 -3.26 -1.98
C SER A 102 -44.71 -4.63 -2.58
N ASN A 103 -43.69 -5.38 -3.00
CA ASN A 103 -43.84 -6.75 -3.49
C ASN A 103 -43.65 -7.75 -2.34
N PRO A 104 -44.70 -8.46 -1.87
CA PRO A 104 -44.60 -9.43 -0.77
C PRO A 104 -43.72 -10.64 -1.10
N ASN A 105 -43.52 -10.93 -2.40
CA ASN A 105 -42.74 -12.08 -2.87
C ASN A 105 -41.30 -11.69 -3.25
N HIS A 106 -40.82 -10.50 -2.86
CA HIS A 106 -39.45 -10.10 -3.16
C HIS A 106 -38.43 -11.05 -2.49
N PRO A 107 -37.46 -11.62 -3.22
CA PRO A 107 -36.59 -12.68 -2.69
C PRO A 107 -35.74 -12.26 -1.49
N ILE A 108 -35.45 -10.95 -1.37
CA ILE A 108 -34.61 -10.40 -0.30
C ILE A 108 -35.45 -9.72 0.80
N TYR A 109 -36.60 -9.14 0.44
CA TYR A 109 -37.32 -8.20 1.32
C TYR A 109 -38.72 -8.68 1.69
N GLY A 110 -39.33 -9.58 0.91
CA GLY A 110 -40.71 -10.01 1.09
C GLY A 110 -40.98 -10.66 2.44
N GLY A 111 -40.01 -11.41 2.98
CA GLY A 111 -40.10 -12.05 4.30
C GLY A 111 -39.68 -11.17 5.49
N LEU A 112 -39.30 -9.91 5.27
CA LEU A 112 -38.87 -9.02 6.36
C LEU A 112 -40.06 -8.25 6.93
N ASP A 113 -40.17 -8.17 8.25
CA ASP A 113 -41.07 -7.23 8.92
C ASP A 113 -40.53 -5.78 8.81
N ASN A 114 -41.38 -4.79 9.12
CA ASN A 114 -41.01 -3.38 9.02
C ASN A 114 -39.88 -3.01 10.00
N ASP A 115 -39.86 -3.61 11.19
CA ASP A 115 -38.83 -3.32 12.18
C ASP A 115 -37.45 -3.84 11.75
N ARG A 116 -37.39 -5.01 11.11
CA ARG A 116 -36.19 -5.60 10.53
C ARG A 116 -35.67 -4.74 9.39
N LEU A 117 -36.55 -4.21 8.53
CA LEU A 117 -36.15 -3.26 7.48
C LEU A 117 -35.52 -2.00 8.08
N ILE A 118 -36.17 -1.40 9.09
CA ILE A 118 -35.64 -0.20 9.76
C ILE A 118 -34.31 -0.50 10.45
N ARG A 119 -34.18 -1.64 11.12
CA ARG A 119 -32.92 -2.07 11.76
C ARG A 119 -31.81 -2.28 10.72
N ALA A 120 -32.10 -2.93 9.60
CA ALA A 120 -31.15 -3.15 8.52
C ALA A 120 -30.70 -1.83 7.88
N GLN A 121 -31.65 -0.92 7.64
CA GLN A 121 -31.37 0.44 7.18
C GLN A 121 -30.41 1.16 8.15
N LYS A 122 -30.74 1.20 9.45
CA LYS A 122 -29.90 1.85 10.48
C LYS A 122 -28.51 1.22 10.58
N PHE A 123 -28.42 -0.10 10.45
CA PHE A 123 -27.15 -0.82 10.46
C PHE A 123 -26.24 -0.37 9.30
N HIS A 124 -26.76 -0.37 8.08
CA HIS A 124 -25.99 0.06 6.91
C HIS A 124 -25.69 1.56 6.91
N GLN A 125 -26.59 2.39 7.45
CA GLN A 125 -26.32 3.81 7.67
C GLN A 125 -25.10 4.01 8.58
N ARG A 126 -25.10 3.38 9.76
CA ARG A 126 -23.99 3.48 10.72
C ARG A 126 -22.68 2.97 10.13
N ASN A 127 -22.72 1.86 9.41
CA ASN A 127 -21.52 1.27 8.81
C ASN A 127 -20.99 2.12 7.65
N ARG A 128 -21.86 2.75 6.86
CA ARG A 128 -21.44 3.73 5.85
C ARG A 128 -20.70 4.89 6.51
N ASP A 129 -21.29 5.46 7.57
CA ASP A 129 -20.71 6.61 8.26
C ASP A 129 -19.37 6.23 8.91
N LEU A 130 -19.29 5.04 9.52
CA LEU A 130 -18.04 4.49 10.05
C LEU A 130 -16.99 4.28 8.95
N SER A 131 -17.38 3.71 7.79
CA SER A 131 -16.46 3.53 6.66
C SER A 131 -15.93 4.85 6.12
N ALA A 132 -16.76 5.90 6.09
CA ALA A 132 -16.30 7.25 5.72
C ALA A 132 -15.25 7.77 6.70
N LEU A 133 -15.49 7.63 8.01
CA LEU A 133 -14.54 8.05 9.05
C LEU A 133 -13.22 7.27 8.99
N ILE A 134 -13.28 5.94 8.83
CA ILE A 134 -12.09 5.10 8.69
C ILE A 134 -11.30 5.48 7.44
N THR A 135 -11.99 5.68 6.31
CA THR A 135 -11.35 6.09 5.05
C THR A 135 -10.64 7.44 5.21
N ALA A 136 -11.30 8.41 5.84
CA ALA A 136 -10.68 9.71 6.14
C ALA A 136 -9.48 9.56 7.09
N GLY A 137 -9.57 8.69 8.09
CA GLY A 137 -8.45 8.37 9.00
C GLY A 137 -7.26 7.78 8.26
N ILE A 138 -7.48 6.83 7.34
CA ILE A 138 -6.43 6.24 6.49
C ILE A 138 -5.79 7.31 5.60
N TYR A 139 -6.61 8.21 5.04
CA TYR A 139 -6.12 9.31 4.21
C TYR A 139 -5.20 10.26 5.00
N ILE A 140 -5.60 10.66 6.20
CA ILE A 140 -4.79 11.50 7.09
C ILE A 140 -3.51 10.76 7.48
N LEU A 141 -3.60 9.47 7.84
CA LEU A 141 -2.45 8.66 8.19
C LEU A 141 -1.43 8.58 7.04
N ASN A 142 -1.88 8.50 5.79
CA ASN A 142 -1.00 8.52 4.63
C ASN A 142 -0.19 9.82 4.51
N ILE A 143 -0.80 10.97 4.84
CA ILE A 143 -0.13 12.28 4.84
C ILE A 143 0.91 12.32 5.96
N VAL A 144 0.54 11.90 7.17
CA VAL A 144 1.42 11.91 8.34
C VAL A 144 2.62 10.96 8.14
N ASP A 145 2.39 9.76 7.62
CA ASP A 145 3.45 8.78 7.34
C ASP A 145 4.48 9.35 6.35
N ALA A 146 4.04 10.03 5.29
CA ALA A 146 4.94 10.67 4.33
C ALA A 146 5.73 11.84 4.94
N ASN A 147 5.13 12.59 5.87
CA ASN A 147 5.81 13.65 6.61
C ASN A 147 6.92 13.07 7.51
N ILE A 148 6.60 12.04 8.29
CA ILE A 148 7.55 11.37 9.18
C ILE A 148 8.70 10.76 8.39
N ASP A 149 8.42 10.03 7.32
CA ASP A 149 9.45 9.44 6.45
C ASP A 149 10.41 10.50 5.91
N ALA A 150 9.87 11.62 5.44
CA ALA A 150 10.68 12.71 4.91
C ALA A 150 11.56 13.36 5.98
N HIS A 151 11.11 13.40 7.23
CA HIS A 151 11.88 13.88 8.38
C HIS A 151 13.02 12.90 8.71
N LEU A 152 12.72 11.61 8.72
CA LEU A 152 13.71 10.56 9.02
C LEU A 152 14.81 10.46 7.95
N MET A 153 14.49 10.71 6.68
CA MET A 153 15.47 10.74 5.59
C MET A 153 16.53 11.85 5.70
N GLN A 154 16.32 12.85 6.55
CA GLN A 154 17.30 13.92 6.76
C GLN A 154 18.40 13.53 7.73
N PHE A 155 18.17 12.51 8.56
CA PHE A 155 19.20 11.93 9.40
C PHE A 155 20.12 11.07 8.53
N ASN A 156 21.43 11.18 8.77
CA ASN A 156 22.44 10.45 8.02
C ASN A 156 22.41 8.96 8.38
N VAL A 157 21.50 8.20 7.76
CA VAL A 157 21.46 6.75 7.83
C VAL A 157 22.15 6.23 6.56
N ASN A 158 23.46 6.01 6.65
CA ASN A 158 24.24 5.45 5.54
C ASN A 158 23.99 3.93 5.48
N ASP A 159 22.91 3.52 4.84
CA ASP A 159 22.59 2.11 4.62
C ASP A 159 23.48 1.53 3.50
N ASN A 160 24.71 1.12 3.84
CA ASN A 160 25.61 0.43 2.91
C ASN A 160 25.34 -1.08 2.95
N LEU A 161 24.30 -1.53 2.23
CA LEU A 161 24.08 -2.95 1.95
C LEU A 161 24.90 -3.36 0.73
N SER A 162 26.01 -4.07 0.94
CA SER A 162 26.86 -4.58 -0.15
C SER A 162 26.71 -6.09 -0.26
N LEU A 163 26.38 -6.54 -1.47
CA LEU A 163 26.43 -7.94 -1.87
C LEU A 163 27.68 -8.15 -2.71
N LYS A 164 28.63 -8.98 -2.25
CA LYS A 164 29.87 -9.25 -2.99
C LYS A 164 29.96 -10.75 -3.29
N PRO A 165 30.28 -11.14 -4.54
CA PRO A 165 30.65 -12.52 -4.83
C PRO A 165 31.96 -12.84 -4.12
N ASP A 166 31.98 -13.95 -3.38
CA ASP A 166 33.17 -14.43 -2.67
C ASP A 166 33.71 -15.65 -3.43
N MET A 167 34.92 -15.52 -3.97
CA MET A 167 35.56 -16.56 -4.77
C MET A 167 36.88 -16.92 -4.10
N ASN A 168 36.87 -18.00 -3.33
CA ASN A 168 38.06 -18.46 -2.62
C ASN A 168 38.57 -19.75 -3.24
N GLN A 169 39.82 -19.73 -3.69
CA GLN A 169 40.50 -20.93 -4.17
C GLN A 169 41.03 -21.71 -2.96
N ASN A 170 40.56 -22.94 -2.78
CA ASN A 170 41.05 -23.80 -1.69
C ASN A 170 42.50 -24.18 -1.97
N GLN A 171 43.42 -23.79 -1.08
CA GLN A 171 44.86 -24.00 -1.26
C GLN A 171 45.30 -25.47 -1.20
N MET A 172 44.46 -26.34 -0.62
CA MET A 172 44.76 -27.79 -0.51
C MET A 172 44.34 -28.56 -1.76
N ASP A 173 43.16 -28.26 -2.32
CA ASP A 173 42.55 -29.03 -3.42
C ASP A 173 42.54 -28.28 -4.77
N TYR A 174 43.02 -27.03 -4.80
CA TYR A 174 43.00 -26.11 -5.94
C TYR A 174 41.61 -25.85 -6.57
N LYS A 175 40.53 -26.26 -5.89
CA LYS A 175 39.14 -26.03 -6.33
C LYS A 175 38.66 -24.63 -5.98
N PHE A 176 37.92 -24.02 -6.89
CA PHE A 176 37.22 -22.75 -6.66
C PHE A 176 35.94 -22.98 -5.86
N ASN A 177 35.84 -22.35 -4.70
CA ASN A 177 34.62 -22.28 -3.92
C ASN A 177 33.88 -20.98 -4.26
N TYR A 178 32.61 -21.11 -4.62
CA TYR A 178 31.72 -19.99 -4.93
C TYR A 178 30.84 -19.71 -3.71
N GLY A 179 30.96 -18.51 -3.16
CA GLY A 179 30.18 -18.03 -2.04
C GLY A 179 29.54 -16.67 -2.34
N MET A 180 28.60 -16.27 -1.50
CA MET A 180 28.04 -14.92 -1.50
C MET A 180 28.22 -14.32 -0.12
N THR A 181 28.84 -13.15 -0.03
CA THR A 181 28.97 -12.41 1.22
C THR A 181 28.00 -11.24 1.21
N LEU A 182 27.12 -11.22 2.21
CA LEU A 182 26.25 -10.09 2.51
C LEU A 182 26.88 -9.29 3.65
N THR A 183 27.25 -8.05 3.39
CA THR A 183 27.73 -7.14 4.44
C THR A 183 26.71 -6.04 4.66
N TYR A 184 26.24 -5.93 5.89
CA TYR A 184 25.36 -4.86 6.35
C TYR A 184 26.09 -4.04 7.42
N SER A 185 26.29 -2.75 7.17
CA SER A 185 26.90 -1.81 8.10
C SER A 185 25.86 -0.76 8.48
N PHE A 186 25.62 -0.61 9.79
CA PHE A 186 24.76 0.41 10.39
C PHE A 186 25.60 1.58 10.92
#